data_AF-A0AAW2HF37-F1
#
_entry.id   AF-A0AAW2HF37-F1
#
_cell.length_a   1.000
_cell.length_b   1.000
_cell.length_c   1.000
_cell.angle_alpha   90.00
_cell.angle_beta   90.00
_cell.angle_gamma   90.00
#
_symmetry.space_group_name_H-M   'P 1'
#
loop_
_entity.id
_entity.type
_entity.pdbx_description
1 polymer ?
#
loop_
_entity_poly.entity_id
_entity_poly.type
_entity_poly.pdbx_seq_one_letter_code
_entity_poly.pdbx_strand_id
1 'polypeptide(L)'
;MSSYLFAILCVLNGCLCESGILRDELSLMNEQLLKLNSISSHLAWTEVTQPDQGKKLRLVEVNTEWRHSWCRKLLKNYKINVFGDDDEYRQFYLLCRGPSYGSEQARELSETLDALRRVYRTKICRKDGSCLSGERDLENLMERSRDPEELLWAWIEWRNNVGEASKDVYIKLVELLNIGAKNNGYNDIGECWKEELETNDPERLAEKLYSEVKSLYVALHAVVRYKLNRYYGSDLVSLNEGIPSDLLGSLWGQNWGSLIDMIVDMPKSYNITASLRRRNYTVTDLVKRSEDFYVSLGFRPMTEEFWKNSKFVKDGDDDPVCHGSAVNMFRGNDFRMLLCADVTSEDFQVINHEMGHVQYYAQYQHQPAIFQEGTNPAFQEAIGGAVFYGIMTPNHLQRLGLIPEVDDSSGIDLRLLLEQALYKLPQIPFALALEKWRWGVFRGDIAPEDYNKAWWFLREKYQGVKPPVPRSEEFFDPAAVFHVNDNVPYISYFFSTILEVQIFESLCNGTFTGYEMNKTVPIQLHRCDIYGSKEGAKKLRSMMSLGRRIHWTEALKMVTGETDYSTRPLLNYYRPLYKWLIREIVKYRIPVGW
;
A
#
# COMPACT_ATOMS: atom_id res chain seq x y z
N MET A 1 -39.91 -14.34 -48.03
CA MET A 1 -39.10 -14.81 -46.88
C MET A 1 -37.60 -14.94 -47.17
N SER A 2 -37.13 -14.93 -48.42
CA SER A 2 -35.70 -15.11 -48.75
C SER A 2 -34.83 -13.85 -48.54
N SER A 3 -35.35 -12.65 -48.79
CA SER A 3 -34.59 -11.40 -48.73
C SER A 3 -34.28 -10.90 -47.30
N TYR A 4 -35.11 -11.28 -46.32
CA TYR A 4 -34.91 -10.91 -44.91
C TYR A 4 -33.84 -11.79 -44.23
N LEU A 5 -33.71 -13.07 -44.61
CA LEU A 5 -32.65 -13.94 -44.08
C LEU A 5 -31.26 -13.51 -44.60
N PHE A 6 -31.16 -13.07 -45.85
CA PHE A 6 -29.88 -12.64 -46.45
C PHE A 6 -29.37 -11.32 -45.85
N ALA A 7 -30.25 -10.38 -45.53
CA ALA A 7 -29.89 -9.14 -44.84
C ALA A 7 -29.42 -9.40 -43.40
N ILE A 8 -30.05 -10.33 -42.67
CA ILE A 8 -29.64 -10.72 -41.31
C ILE A 8 -28.29 -11.45 -41.35
N LEU A 9 -28.03 -12.32 -42.34
CA LEU A 9 -26.74 -12.99 -42.52
C LEU A 9 -25.60 -12.03 -42.91
N CYS A 10 -25.86 -11.00 -43.72
CA CYS A 10 -24.85 -9.97 -44.03
C CYS A 10 -24.55 -9.06 -42.84
N VAL A 11 -25.54 -8.72 -42.02
CA VAL A 11 -25.33 -7.93 -40.80
C VAL A 11 -24.57 -8.74 -39.74
N LEU A 12 -24.91 -10.02 -39.56
CA LEU A 12 -24.19 -10.93 -38.66
C LEU A 12 -22.75 -11.21 -39.14
N ASN A 13 -22.54 -11.43 -40.45
CA ASN A 13 -21.18 -11.61 -41.00
C ASN A 13 -20.36 -10.31 -40.97
N GLY A 14 -20.99 -9.14 -41.10
CA GLY A 14 -20.33 -7.84 -40.93
C GLY A 14 -19.83 -7.62 -39.49
N CYS A 15 -20.68 -7.87 -38.49
CA CYS A 15 -20.29 -7.80 -37.08
C CYS A 15 -19.23 -8.84 -36.69
N LEU A 16 -19.31 -10.07 -37.22
CA LEU A 16 -18.30 -11.12 -36.97
C LEU A 16 -16.93 -10.75 -37.57
N CYS A 17 -16.91 -10.11 -38.74
CA CYS A 17 -15.67 -9.67 -39.38
C CYS A 17 -15.05 -8.47 -38.66
N GLU A 18 -15.88 -7.51 -38.21
CA GLU A 18 -15.42 -6.37 -37.38
C GLU A 18 -14.88 -6.82 -36.02
N SER A 19 -15.50 -7.82 -35.37
CA SER A 19 -15.00 -8.35 -34.09
C SER A 19 -13.65 -9.07 -34.21
N GLY A 20 -13.41 -9.76 -35.34
CA GLY A 20 -12.12 -10.41 -35.59
C GLY A 20 -10.99 -9.39 -35.76
N ILE A 21 -11.26 -8.31 -36.50
CA ILE A 21 -10.30 -7.23 -36.72
C ILE A 21 -9.97 -6.50 -35.40
N LEU A 22 -10.96 -6.21 -34.56
CA LEU A 22 -10.75 -5.57 -33.26
C LEU A 22 -9.83 -6.40 -32.36
N ARG A 23 -10.01 -7.73 -32.32
CA ARG A 23 -9.17 -8.63 -31.52
C ARG A 23 -7.71 -8.62 -31.97
N ASP A 24 -7.45 -8.65 -33.27
CA ASP A 24 -6.09 -8.57 -33.80
C ASP A 24 -5.44 -7.21 -33.47
N GLU A 25 -6.22 -6.12 -33.52
CA GLU A 25 -5.74 -4.79 -33.13
C GLU A 25 -5.41 -4.70 -31.64
N LEU A 26 -6.26 -5.23 -30.77
CA LEU A 26 -6.01 -5.28 -29.32
C LEU A 26 -4.81 -6.18 -29.00
N SER A 27 -4.62 -7.29 -29.72
CA SER A 27 -3.43 -8.14 -29.58
C SER A 27 -2.16 -7.35 -29.90
N LEU A 28 -2.13 -6.64 -31.03
CA LEU A 28 -0.99 -5.79 -31.40
C LEU A 28 -0.73 -4.67 -30.39
N MET A 29 -1.80 -4.05 -29.86
CA MET A 29 -1.69 -3.05 -28.79
C MET A 29 -0.99 -3.64 -27.57
N ASN A 30 -1.41 -4.82 -27.10
CA ASN A 30 -0.81 -5.47 -25.94
C ASN A 30 0.65 -5.88 -26.17
N GLU A 31 1.01 -6.35 -27.37
CA GLU A 31 2.42 -6.65 -27.71
C GLU A 31 3.30 -5.40 -27.64
N GLN A 32 2.79 -4.26 -28.11
CA GLN A 32 3.52 -2.99 -28.02
C GLN A 32 3.62 -2.50 -26.58
N LEU A 33 2.52 -2.56 -25.82
CA LEU A 33 2.49 -2.17 -24.41
C LEU A 33 3.46 -3.01 -23.58
N LEU A 34 3.52 -4.33 -23.81
CA LEU A 34 4.46 -5.20 -23.11
C LEU A 34 5.93 -4.76 -23.33
N LYS A 35 6.27 -4.40 -24.57
CA LYS A 35 7.62 -3.90 -24.91
C LYS A 35 7.90 -2.56 -24.21
N LEU A 36 6.96 -1.63 -24.24
CA LEU A 36 7.08 -0.33 -23.57
C LEU A 36 7.22 -0.47 -22.06
N ASN A 37 6.41 -1.33 -21.43
CA ASN A 37 6.47 -1.62 -20.00
C ASN A 37 7.81 -2.25 -19.62
N SER A 38 8.35 -3.16 -20.42
CA SER A 38 9.66 -3.78 -20.17
C SER A 38 10.82 -2.79 -20.31
N ILE A 39 10.74 -1.83 -21.24
CA ILE A 39 11.74 -0.76 -21.36
C ILE A 39 11.62 0.19 -20.17
N SER A 40 10.39 0.61 -19.83
CA SER A 40 10.12 1.52 -18.70
C SER A 40 10.60 0.96 -17.38
N SER A 41 10.29 -0.32 -17.10
CA SER A 41 10.70 -1.01 -15.88
C SER A 41 12.21 -1.20 -15.81
N HIS A 42 12.87 -1.46 -16.94
CA HIS A 42 14.33 -1.55 -16.98
C HIS A 42 15.00 -0.21 -16.69
N LEU A 43 14.51 0.90 -17.27
CA LEU A 43 15.03 2.24 -17.00
C LEU A 43 14.79 2.64 -15.54
N ALA A 44 13.59 2.42 -15.00
CA ALA A 44 13.27 2.72 -13.61
C ALA A 44 14.15 1.91 -12.64
N TRP A 45 14.31 0.59 -12.89
CA TRP A 45 15.21 -0.25 -12.10
C TRP A 45 16.65 0.25 -12.14
N THR A 46 17.13 0.63 -13.33
CA THR A 46 18.50 1.12 -13.51
C THR A 46 18.68 2.46 -12.80
N GLU A 47 17.73 3.39 -12.91
CA GLU A 47 17.80 4.68 -12.23
C GLU A 47 17.88 4.55 -10.70
N VAL A 48 17.11 3.61 -10.15
CA VAL A 48 17.08 3.36 -8.71
C VAL A 48 18.34 2.63 -8.25
N THR A 49 18.93 1.76 -9.06
CA THR A 49 20.08 0.93 -8.66
C THR A 49 21.44 1.45 -9.13
N GLN A 50 21.47 2.28 -10.17
CA GLN A 50 22.63 2.86 -10.86
C GLN A 50 22.22 4.20 -11.52
N PRO A 51 22.14 5.31 -10.76
CA PRO A 51 21.67 6.60 -11.27
C PRO A 51 22.59 7.18 -12.36
N ASP A 52 22.28 6.92 -13.63
CA ASP A 52 22.89 7.57 -14.80
C ASP A 52 21.90 8.56 -15.45
N GLN A 53 22.37 9.76 -15.77
CA GLN A 53 21.56 10.87 -16.28
C GLN A 53 21.56 10.86 -17.81
N GLY A 54 20.50 10.32 -18.45
CA GLY A 54 20.36 10.63 -19.88
C GLY A 54 19.24 10.04 -20.74
N LYS A 55 18.37 9.13 -20.27
CA LYS A 55 17.44 8.42 -21.20
C LYS A 55 15.96 8.36 -20.83
N LYS A 56 15.50 9.01 -19.76
CA LYS A 56 14.12 8.87 -19.22
C LYS A 56 13.06 9.70 -19.94
N LEU A 57 13.34 10.98 -20.23
CA LEU A 57 12.33 11.94 -20.72
C LEU A 57 11.68 11.51 -22.04
N ARG A 58 12.48 10.99 -22.97
CA ARG A 58 11.98 10.54 -24.28
C ARG A 58 10.99 9.38 -24.18
N LEU A 59 11.12 8.51 -23.18
CA LEU A 59 10.22 7.37 -23.04
C LEU A 59 8.84 7.78 -22.51
N VAL A 60 8.79 8.76 -21.61
CA VAL A 60 7.52 9.30 -21.09
C VAL A 60 6.68 9.90 -22.22
N GLU A 61 7.32 10.66 -23.12
CA GLU A 61 6.67 11.20 -24.32
C GLU A 61 6.16 10.08 -25.24
N VAL A 62 6.98 9.06 -25.49
CA VAL A 62 6.61 7.91 -26.34
C VAL A 62 5.44 7.13 -25.76
N ASN A 63 5.42 6.84 -24.46
CA ASN A 63 4.33 6.13 -23.79
C ASN A 63 3.01 6.93 -23.88
N THR A 64 3.10 8.25 -23.67
CA THR A 64 1.95 9.15 -23.72
C THR A 64 1.35 9.21 -25.13
N GLU A 65 2.18 9.43 -26.15
CA GLU A 65 1.74 9.45 -27.54
C GLU A 65 1.22 8.08 -28.00
N TRP A 66 1.85 6.99 -27.57
CA TRP A 66 1.38 5.64 -27.85
C TRP A 66 -0.05 5.42 -27.32
N ARG A 67 -0.30 5.74 -26.05
CA ARG A 67 -1.63 5.58 -25.43
C ARG A 67 -2.68 6.41 -26.16
N HIS A 68 -2.36 7.67 -26.44
CA HIS A 68 -3.28 8.59 -27.12
C HIS A 68 -3.58 8.16 -28.55
N SER A 69 -2.56 7.70 -29.28
CA SER A 69 -2.73 7.19 -30.64
C SER A 69 -3.68 6.00 -30.68
N TRP A 70 -3.49 5.02 -29.79
CA TRP A 70 -4.38 3.87 -29.70
C TRP A 70 -5.79 4.23 -29.27
N CYS A 71 -5.96 5.08 -28.25
CA CYS A 71 -7.28 5.50 -27.80
C CYS A 71 -8.05 6.22 -28.93
N ARG A 72 -7.39 7.18 -29.63
CA ARG A 72 -7.99 7.87 -30.79
C ARG A 72 -8.34 6.91 -31.93
N LYS A 73 -7.46 5.94 -32.20
CA LYS A 73 -7.69 4.94 -33.25
C LYS A 73 -8.93 4.10 -32.94
N LEU A 74 -9.06 3.60 -31.71
CA LEU A 74 -10.21 2.79 -31.29
C LEU A 74 -11.51 3.61 -31.33
N LEU A 75 -11.51 4.83 -30.80
CA LEU A 75 -12.67 5.73 -30.84
C LEU A 75 -13.13 6.10 -32.26
N LYS A 76 -12.19 6.22 -33.20
CA LYS A 76 -12.50 6.56 -34.60
C LYS A 76 -13.11 5.39 -35.36
N ASN A 77 -12.64 4.18 -35.09
CA ASN A 77 -12.97 3.00 -35.89
C ASN A 77 -14.13 2.18 -35.32
N TYR A 78 -14.40 2.26 -34.02
CA TYR A 78 -15.42 1.45 -33.35
C TYR A 78 -16.37 2.33 -32.54
N LYS A 79 -17.67 2.03 -32.61
CA LYS A 79 -18.65 2.63 -31.69
C LYS A 79 -18.56 1.91 -30.35
N ILE A 80 -18.76 2.62 -29.23
CA ILE A 80 -18.74 2.03 -27.88
C ILE A 80 -19.72 0.84 -27.75
N ASN A 81 -20.82 0.84 -28.49
CA ASN A 81 -21.80 -0.24 -28.47
C ASN A 81 -21.40 -1.48 -29.32
N VAL A 82 -20.21 -1.48 -29.93
CA VAL A 82 -19.66 -2.57 -30.78
C VAL A 82 -18.68 -3.46 -30.02
N PHE A 83 -18.24 -3.08 -28.81
CA PHE A 83 -17.52 -4.00 -27.93
C PHE A 83 -18.46 -5.14 -27.53
N GLY A 84 -18.32 -6.29 -28.19
CA GLY A 84 -19.24 -7.43 -28.10
C GLY A 84 -18.89 -8.43 -27.01
N ASP A 85 -17.71 -8.27 -26.38
CA ASP A 85 -17.17 -9.07 -25.29
C ASP A 85 -16.69 -8.13 -24.15
N ASP A 86 -16.94 -8.51 -22.90
CA ASP A 86 -16.62 -7.70 -21.71
C ASP A 86 -15.13 -7.36 -21.64
N ASP A 87 -14.25 -8.27 -22.12
CA ASP A 87 -12.80 -8.08 -22.17
C ASP A 87 -12.38 -6.99 -23.17
N GLU A 88 -13.03 -6.88 -24.32
CA GLU A 88 -12.67 -5.90 -25.36
C GLU A 88 -12.99 -4.48 -24.87
N TYR A 89 -14.17 -4.30 -24.28
CA TYR A 89 -14.56 -3.04 -23.65
C TYR A 89 -13.64 -2.70 -22.48
N ARG A 90 -13.29 -3.69 -21.64
CA ARG A 90 -12.39 -3.49 -20.50
C ARG A 90 -11.04 -2.94 -20.94
N GLN A 91 -10.43 -3.49 -21.97
CA GLN A 91 -9.14 -2.99 -22.49
C GLN A 91 -9.26 -1.56 -22.98
N PHE A 92 -10.33 -1.24 -23.72
CA PHE A 92 -10.61 0.13 -24.17
C PHE A 92 -10.76 1.10 -22.99
N TYR A 93 -11.56 0.73 -21.99
CA TYR A 93 -11.77 1.53 -20.79
C TYR A 93 -10.46 1.79 -20.04
N LEU A 94 -9.65 0.75 -19.81
CA LEU A 94 -8.35 0.88 -19.14
C LEU A 94 -7.36 1.74 -19.92
N LEU A 95 -7.38 1.66 -21.26
CA LEU A 95 -6.48 2.43 -22.12
C LEU A 95 -6.83 3.92 -22.14
N CYS A 96 -8.12 4.24 -22.21
CA CYS A 96 -8.61 5.59 -22.50
C CYS A 96 -8.93 6.44 -21.26
N ARG A 97 -8.97 5.85 -20.07
CA ARG A 97 -9.22 6.58 -18.82
C ARG A 97 -7.98 7.27 -18.26
N GLY A 98 -8.19 8.13 -17.26
CA GLY A 98 -7.14 8.85 -16.54
C GLY A 98 -6.69 10.13 -17.23
N PRO A 99 -5.68 10.84 -16.69
CA PRO A 99 -5.27 12.15 -17.21
C PRO A 99 -4.58 12.03 -18.57
N SER A 100 -4.74 13.03 -19.44
CA SER A 100 -4.18 13.12 -20.80
C SER A 100 -3.21 14.30 -20.93
N TYR A 101 -1.96 14.04 -21.30
CA TYR A 101 -0.91 15.06 -21.42
C TYR A 101 -0.39 15.18 -22.86
N GLY A 102 -0.16 16.39 -23.36
CA GLY A 102 0.70 16.57 -24.53
C GLY A 102 2.17 16.23 -24.22
N SER A 103 3.01 15.97 -25.22
CA SER A 103 4.42 15.60 -25.00
C SER A 103 5.18 16.58 -24.12
N GLU A 104 5.00 17.89 -24.33
CA GLU A 104 5.65 18.93 -23.51
C GLU A 104 5.16 18.91 -22.04
N GLN A 105 3.85 18.75 -21.83
CA GLN A 105 3.26 18.62 -20.49
C GLN A 105 3.76 17.36 -19.78
N ALA A 106 3.87 16.24 -20.50
CA ALA A 106 4.37 14.98 -19.96
C ALA A 106 5.86 15.08 -19.57
N ARG A 107 6.66 15.79 -20.37
CA ARG A 107 8.06 16.09 -20.07
C ARG A 107 8.17 16.95 -18.81
N GLU A 108 7.42 18.05 -18.74
CA GLU A 108 7.44 18.97 -17.59
C GLU A 108 6.94 18.29 -16.30
N LEU A 109 5.92 17.44 -16.39
CA LEU A 109 5.45 16.61 -15.28
C LEU A 109 6.56 15.68 -14.78
N SER A 110 7.24 14.97 -15.69
CA SER A 110 8.35 14.07 -15.33
C SER A 110 9.49 14.83 -14.64
N GLU A 111 9.87 16.00 -15.16
CA GLU A 111 10.93 16.85 -14.58
C GLU A 111 10.55 17.34 -13.17
N THR A 112 9.29 17.71 -12.97
CA THR A 112 8.75 18.17 -11.69
C THR A 112 8.73 17.03 -10.65
N LEU A 113 8.28 15.83 -11.04
CA LEU A 113 8.31 14.64 -10.17
C LEU A 113 9.74 14.26 -9.80
N ASP A 114 10.67 14.27 -10.76
CA ASP A 114 12.07 13.96 -10.48
C ASP A 114 12.73 15.01 -9.57
N ALA A 115 12.27 16.27 -9.60
CA ALA A 115 12.71 17.30 -8.65
C ALA A 115 12.27 16.98 -7.21
N LEU A 116 11.00 16.63 -6.98
CA LEU A 116 10.51 16.23 -5.66
C LEU A 116 11.21 14.98 -5.13
N ARG A 117 11.41 13.96 -5.99
CA ARG A 117 12.17 12.75 -5.63
C ARG A 117 13.61 13.06 -5.23
N ARG A 118 14.26 14.03 -5.87
CA ARG A 118 15.62 14.46 -5.49
C ARG A 118 15.65 15.15 -4.13
N VAL A 119 14.68 16.03 -3.84
CA VAL A 119 14.55 16.67 -2.52
C VAL A 119 14.43 15.61 -1.43
N TYR A 120 13.62 14.58 -1.68
CA TYR A 120 13.37 13.51 -0.72
C TYR A 120 14.60 12.60 -0.46
N ARG A 121 15.63 12.65 -1.30
CA ARG A 121 16.91 11.93 -1.11
C ARG A 121 17.93 12.76 -0.30
N THR A 122 17.50 13.84 0.35
CA THR A 122 18.38 14.72 1.12
C THR A 122 19.01 14.02 2.33
N LYS A 123 20.19 14.48 2.74
CA LYS A 123 20.88 14.04 3.96
C LYS A 123 20.66 15.06 5.06
N ILE A 124 20.41 14.60 6.28
CA ILE A 124 20.21 15.47 7.45
C ILE A 124 21.46 15.42 8.33
N CYS A 125 22.10 16.56 8.53
CA CYS A 125 23.37 16.67 9.26
C CYS A 125 23.23 17.42 10.58
N ARG A 126 23.89 16.91 11.62
CA ARG A 126 24.08 17.59 12.90
C ARG A 126 25.20 18.63 12.79
N LYS A 127 25.23 19.55 13.76
CA LYS A 127 26.26 20.61 13.84
C LYS A 127 27.69 20.08 14.02
N ASP A 128 27.83 18.86 14.54
CA ASP A 128 29.12 18.18 14.70
C ASP A 128 29.64 17.52 13.40
N GLY A 129 28.86 17.59 12.31
CA GLY A 129 29.20 17.00 11.02
C GLY A 129 28.73 15.56 10.81
N SER A 130 28.10 14.93 11.81
CA SER A 130 27.45 13.62 11.62
C SER A 130 26.17 13.76 10.79
N CYS A 131 25.97 12.88 9.80
CA CYS A 131 24.79 12.94 8.92
C CYS A 131 24.05 11.62 8.87
N LEU A 132 22.72 11.71 8.83
CA LEU A 132 21.80 10.61 8.54
C LEU A 132 21.42 10.68 7.06
N SER A 133 21.54 9.56 6.35
CA SER A 133 21.32 9.47 4.91
C SER A 133 19.86 9.13 4.58
N GLY A 134 19.03 10.17 4.47
CA GLY A 134 17.66 10.06 3.99
C GLY A 134 16.66 9.47 4.99
N GLU A 135 15.48 9.14 4.47
CA GLU A 135 14.32 8.64 5.23
C GLU A 135 14.67 7.47 6.16
N ARG A 136 15.39 6.46 5.66
CA ARG A 136 15.58 5.19 6.39
C ARG A 136 16.39 5.35 7.67
N ASP A 137 17.44 6.16 7.65
CA ASP A 137 18.27 6.41 8.83
C ASP A 137 17.50 7.19 9.90
N LEU A 138 16.64 8.12 9.46
CA LEU A 138 15.76 8.87 10.35
C LEU A 138 14.64 7.99 10.91
N GLU A 139 13.98 7.16 10.10
CA GLU A 139 12.95 6.23 10.59
C GLU A 139 13.55 5.26 11.63
N ASN A 140 14.73 4.70 11.35
CA ASN A 140 15.47 3.88 12.32
C ASN A 140 15.75 4.61 13.65
N LEU A 141 16.10 5.90 13.60
CA LEU A 141 16.26 6.72 14.79
C LEU A 141 14.93 6.87 15.53
N MET A 142 13.84 7.18 14.82
CA MET A 142 12.50 7.33 15.40
C MET A 142 12.01 6.03 16.06
N GLU A 143 12.28 4.88 15.45
CA GLU A 143 11.91 3.55 15.96
C GLU A 143 12.67 3.19 17.26
N ARG A 144 13.96 3.55 17.34
CA ARG A 144 14.89 3.04 18.36
C ARG A 144 15.11 4.01 19.52
N SER A 145 15.13 5.31 19.25
CA SER A 145 15.38 6.31 20.29
C SER A 145 14.17 6.48 21.20
N ARG A 146 14.45 6.76 22.47
CA ARG A 146 13.43 7.15 23.46
C ARG A 146 13.78 8.50 24.08
N ASP A 147 14.78 9.19 23.56
CA ASP A 147 15.15 10.53 23.98
C ASP A 147 14.24 11.55 23.26
N PRO A 148 13.38 12.29 23.98
CA PRO A 148 12.47 13.23 23.36
C PRO A 148 13.18 14.37 22.61
N GLU A 149 14.39 14.77 23.03
CA GLU A 149 15.13 15.83 22.33
C GLU A 149 15.66 15.34 20.98
N GLU A 150 16.13 14.09 20.93
CA GLU A 150 16.61 13.46 19.70
C GLU A 150 15.47 13.19 18.70
N LEU A 151 14.33 12.70 19.19
CA LEU A 151 13.14 12.47 18.37
C LEU A 151 12.59 13.77 17.79
N LEU A 152 12.53 14.82 18.61
CA LEU A 152 12.11 16.15 18.18
C LEU A 152 13.05 16.73 17.12
N TRP A 153 14.36 16.61 17.33
CA TRP A 153 15.37 17.05 16.36
C TRP A 153 15.18 16.36 15.01
N ALA A 154 15.10 15.03 14.98
CA ALA A 154 14.94 14.27 13.75
C ALA A 154 13.64 14.67 13.01
N TRP A 155 12.56 14.84 13.76
CA TRP A 155 11.26 15.24 13.24
C TRP A 155 11.28 16.63 12.59
N ILE A 156 11.91 17.61 13.26
CA ILE A 156 11.99 19.01 12.79
C ILE A 156 12.90 19.11 11.57
N GLU A 157 14.12 18.58 11.66
CA GLU A 157 15.11 18.72 10.60
C GLU A 157 14.64 18.06 9.31
N TRP A 158 14.02 16.89 9.39
CA TRP A 158 13.44 16.24 8.21
C TRP A 158 12.39 17.11 7.51
N ARG A 159 11.42 17.62 8.29
CA ARG A 159 10.33 18.46 7.76
C ARG A 159 10.81 19.78 7.20
N ASN A 160 11.79 20.41 7.84
CA ASN A 160 12.30 21.69 7.36
C ASN A 160 13.06 21.50 6.04
N ASN A 161 13.97 20.51 5.96
CA ASN A 161 14.79 20.30 4.76
C ASN A 161 13.97 19.79 3.56
N VAL A 162 12.99 18.92 3.78
CA VAL A 162 12.15 18.40 2.70
C VAL A 162 10.99 19.34 2.38
N GLY A 163 10.31 19.87 3.40
CA GLY A 163 9.12 20.70 3.22
C GLY A 163 9.39 22.00 2.46
N GLU A 164 10.40 22.76 2.89
CA GLU A 164 10.74 24.06 2.28
C GLU A 164 11.07 23.90 0.79
N ALA A 165 11.92 22.92 0.46
CA ALA A 165 12.34 22.67 -0.92
C ALA A 165 11.23 22.07 -1.82
N SER A 166 10.22 21.44 -1.24
CA SER A 166 9.14 20.80 -2.00
C SER A 166 7.94 21.70 -2.26
N LYS A 167 7.70 22.78 -1.50
CA LYS A 167 6.43 23.52 -1.52
C LYS A 167 6.07 24.07 -2.91
N ASP A 168 6.93 24.89 -3.51
CA ASP A 168 6.66 25.51 -4.82
C ASP A 168 6.62 24.47 -5.95
N VAL A 169 7.48 23.45 -5.87
CA VAL A 169 7.51 22.34 -6.82
C VAL A 169 6.20 21.54 -6.76
N TYR A 170 5.64 21.36 -5.56
CA TYR A 170 4.38 20.65 -5.37
C TYR A 170 3.18 21.46 -5.88
N ILE A 171 3.17 22.79 -5.69
CA ILE A 171 2.12 23.65 -6.28
C ILE A 171 2.11 23.50 -7.80
N LYS A 172 3.28 23.59 -8.44
CA LYS A 172 3.44 23.36 -9.88
C LYS A 172 2.99 21.96 -10.30
N LEU A 173 3.33 20.93 -9.50
CA LEU A 173 2.89 19.56 -9.75
C LEU A 173 1.35 19.46 -9.79
N VAL A 174 0.67 20.03 -8.80
CA VAL A 174 -0.80 20.00 -8.72
C VAL A 174 -1.44 20.67 -9.94
N GLU A 175 -0.91 21.81 -10.38
CA GLU A 175 -1.37 22.50 -11.60
C GLU A 175 -1.24 21.60 -12.84
N LEU A 176 -0.06 21.01 -13.05
CA LEU A 176 0.21 20.13 -14.19
C LEU A 176 -0.70 18.89 -14.19
N LEU A 177 -0.85 18.23 -13.04
CA LEU A 177 -1.73 17.08 -12.87
C LEU A 177 -3.19 17.42 -13.22
N ASN A 178 -3.68 18.55 -12.73
CA ASN A 178 -5.04 19.02 -13.00
C ASN A 178 -5.26 19.42 -14.47
N ILE A 179 -4.25 19.98 -15.14
CA ILE A 179 -4.30 20.22 -16.59
C ILE A 179 -4.51 18.90 -17.33
N GLY A 180 -3.74 17.86 -16.99
CA GLY A 180 -3.89 16.54 -17.61
C GLY A 180 -5.26 15.91 -17.38
N ALA A 181 -5.79 16.02 -16.16
CA ALA A 181 -7.13 15.56 -15.84
C ALA A 181 -8.19 16.27 -16.69
N LYS A 182 -8.14 17.60 -16.76
CA LYS A 182 -9.08 18.43 -17.55
C LYS A 182 -9.02 18.16 -19.04
N ASN A 183 -7.84 17.86 -19.59
CA ASN A 183 -7.68 17.48 -20.99
C ASN A 183 -8.47 16.20 -21.36
N ASN A 184 -8.79 15.34 -20.39
CA ASN A 184 -9.60 14.14 -20.60
C ASN A 184 -11.00 14.22 -19.96
N GLY A 185 -11.47 15.45 -19.65
CA GLY A 185 -12.84 15.69 -19.20
C GLY A 185 -13.11 15.52 -17.70
N TYR A 186 -12.08 15.25 -16.89
CA TYR A 186 -12.19 15.21 -15.42
C TYR A 186 -12.12 16.62 -14.83
N ASN A 187 -12.65 16.81 -13.61
CA ASN A 187 -12.58 18.09 -12.91
C ASN A 187 -11.17 18.37 -12.36
N ASP A 188 -10.53 17.33 -11.82
CA ASP A 188 -9.23 17.35 -11.16
C ASP A 188 -8.58 15.95 -11.18
N ILE A 189 -7.29 15.88 -10.86
CA ILE A 189 -6.55 14.60 -10.85
C ILE A 189 -7.08 13.62 -9.80
N GLY A 190 -7.68 14.12 -8.71
CA GLY A 190 -8.29 13.28 -7.69
C GLY A 190 -9.48 12.47 -8.22
N GLU A 191 -10.21 12.98 -9.21
CA GLU A 191 -11.27 12.23 -9.90
C GLU A 191 -10.70 11.04 -10.68
N CYS A 192 -9.60 11.22 -11.42
CA CYS A 192 -8.92 10.13 -12.11
C CYS A 192 -8.48 9.03 -11.13
N TRP A 193 -7.91 9.41 -9.99
CA TRP A 193 -7.43 8.46 -8.98
C TRP A 193 -8.57 7.69 -8.32
N LYS A 194 -9.71 8.34 -8.08
CA LYS A 194 -10.91 7.68 -7.55
C LYS A 194 -11.51 6.71 -8.57
N GLU A 195 -11.46 7.02 -9.86
CA GLU A 195 -11.90 6.11 -10.92
C GLU A 195 -11.08 4.80 -10.96
N GLU A 196 -9.79 4.83 -10.62
CA GLU A 196 -8.95 3.63 -10.56
C GLU A 196 -9.40 2.61 -9.51
N LEU A 197 -10.09 3.07 -8.46
CA LEU A 197 -10.70 2.21 -7.43
C LEU A 197 -11.96 1.50 -7.93
N GLU A 198 -12.58 2.05 -9.00
CA GLU A 198 -13.82 1.55 -9.61
C GLU A 198 -14.92 1.34 -8.57
N THR A 199 -14.98 2.26 -7.61
CA THR A 199 -15.88 2.23 -6.48
C THR A 199 -16.76 3.46 -6.53
N ASN A 200 -18.06 3.27 -6.38
CA ASN A 200 -19.01 4.39 -6.31
C ASN A 200 -18.78 5.18 -5.03
N ASP A 201 -18.55 6.49 -5.16
CA ASP A 201 -18.35 7.43 -4.05
C ASP A 201 -17.34 6.90 -2.98
N PRO A 202 -16.05 6.74 -3.36
CA PRO A 202 -15.05 6.17 -2.47
C PRO A 202 -14.80 7.07 -1.24
N GLU A 203 -15.05 8.38 -1.33
CA GLU A 203 -14.95 9.30 -0.20
C GLU A 203 -15.96 8.96 0.89
N ARG A 204 -17.24 8.80 0.53
CA ARG A 204 -18.28 8.41 1.48
C ARG A 204 -18.09 6.99 2.00
N LEU A 205 -17.65 6.06 1.14
CA LEU A 205 -17.37 4.70 1.56
C LEU A 205 -16.23 4.68 2.60
N ALA A 206 -15.14 5.42 2.36
CA ALA A 206 -14.03 5.49 3.31
C ALA A 206 -14.46 6.09 4.66
N GLU A 207 -15.27 7.15 4.67
CA GLU A 207 -15.84 7.71 5.90
C GLU A 207 -16.73 6.70 6.65
N LYS A 208 -17.58 5.96 5.92
CA LYS A 208 -18.41 4.90 6.51
C LYS A 208 -17.53 3.83 7.17
N LEU A 209 -16.59 3.25 6.42
CA LEU A 209 -15.71 2.19 6.92
C LEU A 209 -14.87 2.67 8.12
N TYR A 210 -14.34 3.90 8.07
CA TYR A 210 -13.62 4.48 9.20
C TYR A 210 -14.52 4.62 10.42
N SER A 211 -15.77 5.09 10.26
CA SER A 211 -16.71 5.24 11.38
C SER A 211 -17.00 3.91 12.10
N GLU A 212 -17.02 2.80 11.36
CA GLU A 212 -17.26 1.45 11.91
C GLU A 212 -16.08 0.95 12.74
N VAL A 213 -14.85 1.28 12.36
CA VAL A 213 -13.63 0.87 13.09
C VAL A 213 -13.13 1.91 14.10
N LYS A 214 -13.67 3.13 14.07
CA LYS A 214 -13.21 4.28 14.88
C LYS A 214 -13.13 3.96 16.37
N SER A 215 -14.11 3.24 16.92
CA SER A 215 -14.13 2.91 18.36
C SER A 215 -12.92 2.07 18.79
N LEU A 216 -12.48 1.13 17.94
CA LEU A 216 -11.29 0.33 18.18
C LEU A 216 -10.03 1.19 18.14
N TYR A 217 -9.90 2.06 17.13
CA TYR A 217 -8.77 2.97 17.01
C TYR A 217 -8.67 3.95 18.19
N VAL A 218 -9.77 4.60 18.54
CA VAL A 218 -9.83 5.57 19.64
C VAL A 218 -9.49 4.91 20.99
N ALA A 219 -9.88 3.66 21.21
CA ALA A 219 -9.47 2.92 22.40
C ALA A 219 -7.97 2.61 22.41
N LEU A 220 -7.38 2.22 21.26
CA LEU A 220 -5.93 2.02 21.13
C LEU A 220 -5.18 3.33 21.40
N HIS A 221 -5.60 4.42 20.74
CA HIS A 221 -5.03 5.77 20.92
C HIS A 221 -5.02 6.19 22.38
N ALA A 222 -6.16 6.08 23.09
CA ALA A 222 -6.26 6.46 24.49
C ALA A 222 -5.27 5.71 25.38
N VAL A 223 -5.14 4.39 25.20
CA VAL A 223 -4.18 3.58 25.96
C VAL A 223 -2.75 3.94 25.60
N VAL A 224 -2.42 4.11 24.32
CA VAL A 224 -1.08 4.52 23.87
C VAL A 224 -0.70 5.89 24.45
N ARG A 225 -1.58 6.89 24.32
CA ARG A 225 -1.37 8.23 24.88
C ARG A 225 -1.13 8.17 26.39
N TYR A 226 -1.93 7.39 27.12
CA TYR A 226 -1.75 7.21 28.56
C TYR A 226 -0.39 6.60 28.92
N LYS A 227 0.06 5.58 28.18
CA LYS A 227 1.36 4.94 28.42
C LYS A 227 2.53 5.88 28.07
N LEU A 228 2.41 6.63 26.98
CA LEU A 228 3.39 7.66 26.61
C LEU A 228 3.44 8.79 27.63
N ASN A 229 2.30 9.29 28.11
CA ASN A 229 2.23 10.26 29.21
C ASN A 229 2.90 9.74 30.48
N ARG A 230 2.71 8.47 30.82
CA ARG A 230 3.37 7.85 31.97
C ARG A 230 4.88 7.70 31.81
N TYR A 231 5.37 7.59 30.57
CA TYR A 231 6.79 7.42 30.27
C TYR A 231 7.50 8.77 30.15
N TYR A 232 6.96 9.68 29.34
CA TYR A 232 7.54 10.98 29.01
C TYR A 232 7.10 12.14 29.93
N GLY A 233 6.01 11.97 30.68
CA GLY A 233 5.44 13.02 31.53
C GLY A 233 4.33 13.83 30.86
N SER A 234 3.56 14.55 31.69
CA SER A 234 2.41 15.36 31.26
C SER A 234 2.77 16.59 30.44
N ASP A 235 4.00 17.08 30.60
CA ASP A 235 4.46 18.29 29.91
C ASP A 235 4.69 18.01 28.42
N LEU A 236 5.11 16.79 28.09
CA LEU A 236 5.31 16.35 26.71
C LEU A 236 4.04 15.73 26.12
N VAL A 237 3.32 14.90 26.88
CA VAL A 237 2.14 14.20 26.39
C VAL A 237 0.94 14.50 27.27
N SER A 238 0.04 15.36 26.81
CA SER A 238 -1.24 15.63 27.47
C SER A 238 -2.14 14.40 27.45
N LEU A 239 -2.95 14.19 28.50
CA LEU A 239 -3.97 13.14 28.54
C LEU A 239 -5.27 13.52 27.81
N ASN A 240 -5.42 14.79 27.39
CA ASN A 240 -6.67 15.31 26.82
C ASN A 240 -6.51 15.88 25.41
N GLU A 241 -5.32 15.83 24.81
CA GLU A 241 -5.05 16.36 23.47
C GLU A 241 -4.50 15.27 22.56
N GLY A 242 -4.22 15.62 21.30
CA GLY A 242 -3.53 14.72 20.38
C GLY A 242 -2.12 14.33 20.86
N ILE A 243 -1.65 13.16 20.45
CA ILE A 243 -0.29 12.68 20.75
C ILE A 243 0.71 13.48 19.88
N PRO A 244 1.81 14.02 20.44
CA PRO A 244 2.88 14.61 19.65
C PRO A 244 3.44 13.63 18.62
N SER A 245 3.48 14.03 17.35
CA SER A 245 3.77 13.11 16.24
C SER A 245 5.18 12.54 16.21
N ASP A 246 6.14 13.18 16.88
CA ASP A 246 7.53 12.75 17.05
C ASP A 246 7.71 11.60 18.05
N LEU A 247 6.74 11.38 18.95
CA LEU A 247 6.80 10.34 19.99
C LEU A 247 6.12 9.03 19.59
N LEU A 248 5.76 8.89 18.31
CA LEU A 248 4.98 7.75 17.79
C LEU A 248 5.84 6.62 17.24
N GLY A 249 7.17 6.74 17.32
CA GLY A 249 8.09 5.68 16.89
C GLY A 249 8.17 5.51 15.38
N SER A 250 7.77 6.56 14.64
CA SER A 250 7.80 6.69 13.18
C SER A 250 7.93 8.17 12.82
N LEU A 251 8.65 8.49 11.74
CA LEU A 251 8.90 9.85 11.23
C LEU A 251 7.63 10.57 10.82
N TRP A 252 6.59 9.83 10.43
CA TRP A 252 5.27 10.36 10.05
C TRP A 252 4.17 10.04 11.06
N GLY A 253 4.39 9.05 11.93
CA GLY A 253 3.42 8.58 12.91
C GLY A 253 2.34 7.65 12.34
N GLN A 254 2.58 7.00 11.21
CA GLN A 254 1.63 6.05 10.58
C GLN A 254 1.74 4.62 11.14
N ASN A 255 2.86 4.32 11.80
CA ASN A 255 3.19 3.03 12.40
C ASN A 255 3.66 3.24 13.84
N TRP A 256 3.05 2.55 14.81
CA TRP A 256 3.38 2.67 16.24
C TRP A 256 4.00 1.38 16.82
N GLY A 257 4.37 0.43 15.95
CA GLY A 257 4.80 -0.92 16.34
C GLY A 257 6.04 -0.93 17.25
N SER A 258 6.98 -0.02 17.01
CA SER A 258 8.20 0.14 17.82
C SER A 258 7.92 0.53 19.29
N LEU A 259 6.73 1.05 19.60
CA LEU A 259 6.33 1.44 20.95
C LEU A 259 5.89 0.27 21.83
N ILE A 260 5.78 -0.94 21.30
CA ILE A 260 5.15 -2.09 21.97
C ILE A 260 5.64 -2.31 23.42
N ASP A 261 6.94 -2.20 23.66
CA ASP A 261 7.55 -2.42 24.98
C ASP A 261 7.23 -1.30 26.00
N MET A 262 6.75 -0.14 25.54
CA MET A 262 6.22 0.92 26.41
C MET A 262 4.73 0.71 26.73
N ILE A 263 3.99 0.03 25.85
CA ILE A 263 2.54 -0.16 26.03
C ILE A 263 2.26 -1.32 26.98
N VAL A 264 3.02 -2.41 26.85
CA VAL A 264 2.84 -3.65 27.60
C VAL A 264 4.15 -4.15 28.18
N ASP A 265 4.12 -4.43 29.48
CA ASP A 265 5.22 -5.10 30.19
C ASP A 265 5.03 -6.62 30.06
N MET A 266 5.68 -7.21 29.05
CA MET A 266 5.64 -8.64 28.78
C MET A 266 7.06 -9.21 28.61
N PRO A 267 7.28 -10.50 28.95
CA PRO A 267 8.59 -11.14 28.83
C PRO A 267 9.24 -10.94 27.46
N LYS A 268 10.54 -10.59 27.46
CA LYS A 268 11.35 -10.42 26.24
C LYS A 268 11.47 -11.68 25.37
N SER A 269 11.06 -12.86 25.89
CA SER A 269 10.95 -14.10 25.11
C SER A 269 9.99 -13.98 23.92
N TYR A 270 9.12 -12.98 23.90
CA TYR A 270 8.14 -12.73 22.84
C TYR A 270 8.61 -11.73 21.77
N ASN A 271 9.83 -11.18 21.89
CA ASN A 271 10.36 -10.26 20.90
C ASN A 271 10.87 -11.03 19.67
N ILE A 272 10.11 -10.95 18.57
CA ILE A 272 10.41 -11.64 17.30
C ILE A 272 11.77 -11.23 16.74
N THR A 273 12.09 -9.93 16.72
CA THR A 273 13.39 -9.41 16.28
C THR A 273 14.56 -10.04 17.04
N ALA A 274 14.48 -10.07 18.37
CA ALA A 274 15.51 -10.70 19.21
C ALA A 274 15.59 -12.22 18.95
N SER A 275 14.45 -12.86 18.69
CA SER A 275 14.38 -14.28 18.37
C SER A 275 15.02 -14.63 17.02
N LEU A 276 14.81 -13.80 15.99
CA LEU A 276 15.44 -13.90 14.69
C LEU A 276 16.96 -13.75 14.80
N ARG A 277 17.42 -12.71 15.51
CA ARG A 277 18.85 -12.44 15.72
C ARG A 277 19.56 -13.55 16.50
N ARG A 278 18.97 -14.05 17.59
CA ARG A 278 19.53 -15.19 18.37
C ARG A 278 19.68 -16.46 17.55
N ARG A 279 18.89 -16.61 16.48
CA ARG A 279 18.93 -17.74 15.55
C ARG A 279 19.80 -17.49 14.32
N ASN A 280 20.51 -16.37 14.28
CA ASN A 280 21.38 -15.99 13.16
C ASN A 280 20.65 -15.95 11.80
N TYR A 281 19.39 -15.52 11.78
CA TYR A 281 18.70 -15.24 10.52
C TYR A 281 19.44 -14.14 9.76
N THR A 282 19.60 -14.33 8.45
CA THR A 282 19.95 -13.28 7.50
C THR A 282 18.70 -12.72 6.84
N VAL A 283 18.79 -11.56 6.18
CA VAL A 283 17.69 -11.02 5.36
C VAL A 283 17.27 -12.01 4.28
N THR A 284 18.23 -12.66 3.62
CA THR A 284 17.96 -13.71 2.63
C THR A 284 17.15 -14.87 3.24
N ASP A 285 17.41 -15.25 4.50
CA ASP A 285 16.60 -16.27 5.17
C ASP A 285 15.17 -15.79 5.42
N LEU A 286 14.96 -14.51 5.75
CA LEU A 286 13.62 -13.94 5.86
C LEU A 286 12.86 -13.99 4.53
N VAL A 287 13.51 -13.64 3.41
CA VAL A 287 12.91 -13.74 2.07
C VAL A 287 12.58 -15.20 1.74
N LYS A 288 13.45 -16.15 2.07
CA LYS A 288 13.18 -17.60 1.88
C LYS A 288 12.02 -18.09 2.75
N ARG A 289 11.86 -17.58 3.98
CA ARG A 289 10.68 -17.90 4.82
C ARG A 289 9.39 -17.34 4.23
N SER A 290 9.46 -16.15 3.64
CA SER A 290 8.33 -15.60 2.90
C SER A 290 7.96 -16.50 1.72
N GLU A 291 8.93 -16.86 0.87
CA GLU A 291 8.74 -17.78 -0.25
C GLU A 291 8.13 -19.12 0.21
N ASP A 292 8.70 -19.74 1.26
CA ASP A 292 8.21 -21.01 1.82
C ASP A 292 6.72 -20.93 2.20
N PHE A 293 6.31 -19.82 2.82
CA PHE A 293 4.91 -19.61 3.17
C PHE A 293 4.01 -19.58 1.94
N TYR A 294 4.35 -18.79 0.91
CA TYR A 294 3.59 -18.74 -0.34
C TYR A 294 3.58 -20.10 -1.06
N VAL A 295 4.72 -20.80 -1.12
CA VAL A 295 4.80 -22.15 -1.72
C VAL A 295 3.92 -23.15 -0.96
N SER A 296 3.85 -23.04 0.38
CA SER A 296 2.95 -23.86 1.20
C SER A 296 1.48 -23.65 0.83
N LEU A 297 1.12 -22.44 0.41
CA LEU A 297 -0.20 -22.07 -0.10
C LEU A 297 -0.40 -22.47 -1.57
N GLY A 298 0.54 -23.16 -2.19
CA GLY A 298 0.43 -23.66 -3.58
C GLY A 298 0.81 -22.63 -4.64
N PHE A 299 1.46 -21.53 -4.27
CA PHE A 299 2.11 -20.64 -5.23
C PHE A 299 3.38 -21.28 -5.79
N ARG A 300 3.89 -20.73 -6.90
CA ARG A 300 5.15 -21.17 -7.48
C ARG A 300 6.33 -20.61 -6.66
N PRO A 301 7.45 -21.34 -6.55
CA PRO A 301 8.68 -20.79 -6.01
C PRO A 301 9.16 -19.62 -6.89
N MET A 302 9.99 -18.77 -6.31
CA MET A 302 10.68 -17.68 -7.01
C MET A 302 11.69 -18.23 -8.02
N THR A 303 11.95 -17.42 -9.04
CA THR A 303 12.81 -17.77 -10.16
C THR A 303 14.28 -17.55 -9.81
N GLU A 304 15.20 -18.14 -10.58
CA GLU A 304 16.64 -17.88 -10.40
C GLU A 304 16.95 -16.40 -10.64
N GLU A 305 16.26 -15.79 -11.62
CA GLU A 305 16.35 -14.37 -11.92
C GLU A 305 15.93 -13.49 -10.74
N PHE A 306 14.86 -13.86 -10.01
CA PHE A 306 14.44 -13.14 -8.81
C PHE A 306 15.56 -13.06 -7.78
N TRP A 307 16.18 -14.21 -7.46
CA TRP A 307 17.25 -14.29 -6.47
C TRP A 307 18.53 -13.57 -6.92
N LYS A 308 18.83 -13.62 -8.21
CA LYS A 308 20.03 -13.01 -8.79
C LYS A 308 19.94 -11.50 -8.94
N ASN A 309 18.76 -10.98 -9.32
CA ASN A 309 18.60 -9.59 -9.73
C ASN A 309 17.97 -8.70 -8.65
N SER A 310 17.42 -9.26 -7.57
CA SER A 310 16.86 -8.48 -6.45
C SER A 310 17.94 -7.92 -5.55
N LYS A 311 17.63 -6.80 -4.88
CA LYS A 311 18.47 -6.15 -3.88
C LYS A 311 17.80 -6.22 -2.50
N PHE A 312 18.21 -7.20 -1.69
CA PHE A 312 17.61 -7.40 -0.36
C PHE A 312 18.28 -6.57 0.74
N VAL A 313 19.59 -6.34 0.63
CA VAL A 313 20.41 -5.61 1.61
C VAL A 313 21.05 -4.39 0.96
N LYS A 314 21.49 -3.43 1.77
CA LYS A 314 22.20 -2.23 1.30
C LYS A 314 23.64 -2.60 0.88
N ASP A 315 24.07 -2.18 -0.30
CA ASP A 315 25.41 -2.49 -0.85
C ASP A 315 26.51 -1.44 -0.50
N GLY A 316 26.21 -0.46 0.35
CA GLY A 316 27.14 0.60 0.81
C GLY A 316 26.44 1.90 1.24
N ASP A 317 27.18 2.91 1.67
CA ASP A 317 26.59 4.16 2.22
C ASP A 317 25.93 5.07 1.15
N ASP A 318 26.25 4.87 -0.12
CA ASP A 318 25.82 5.72 -1.25
C ASP A 318 24.58 5.20 -2.01
N ASP A 319 23.89 4.14 -1.54
CA ASP A 319 22.64 3.68 -2.18
C ASP A 319 21.46 4.61 -1.79
N PRO A 320 20.90 5.41 -2.72
CA PRO A 320 20.05 6.55 -2.36
C PRO A 320 18.55 6.19 -2.26
N VAL A 321 18.13 4.96 -2.56
CA VAL A 321 16.71 4.56 -2.55
C VAL A 321 16.51 3.23 -1.83
N CYS A 322 15.90 3.29 -0.65
CA CYS A 322 15.68 2.14 0.23
C CYS A 322 14.22 2.02 0.72
N HIS A 323 13.27 2.49 -0.08
CA HIS A 323 11.85 2.20 0.16
C HIS A 323 11.53 0.80 -0.38
N GLY A 324 10.92 -0.07 0.44
CA GLY A 324 10.50 -1.41 0.02
C GLY A 324 9.67 -1.34 -1.27
N SER A 325 10.03 -2.13 -2.27
CA SER A 325 9.34 -2.13 -3.57
C SER A 325 9.52 -3.44 -4.34
N ALA A 326 8.46 -3.88 -5.00
CA ALA A 326 8.45 -5.01 -5.91
C ALA A 326 8.21 -4.55 -7.34
N VAL A 327 8.98 -5.12 -8.29
CA VAL A 327 8.95 -4.71 -9.70
C VAL A 327 8.67 -5.88 -10.62
N ASN A 328 7.69 -5.72 -11.50
CA ASN A 328 7.49 -6.58 -12.67
C ASN A 328 8.34 -6.04 -13.83
N MET A 329 9.28 -6.83 -14.35
CA MET A 329 10.14 -6.36 -15.46
C MET A 329 9.49 -6.55 -16.83
N PHE A 330 8.31 -7.19 -16.91
CA PHE A 330 7.60 -7.49 -18.16
C PHE A 330 8.47 -8.26 -19.18
N ARG A 331 9.44 -9.02 -18.70
CA ARG A 331 10.30 -9.94 -19.45
C ARG A 331 10.16 -11.29 -18.77
N GLY A 332 9.63 -12.29 -19.48
CA GLY A 332 9.12 -13.54 -18.89
C GLY A 332 9.86 -14.04 -17.64
N ASN A 333 9.14 -14.23 -16.55
CA ASN A 333 9.63 -14.67 -15.24
C ASN A 333 10.68 -13.77 -14.53
N ASP A 334 10.97 -12.56 -15.01
CA ASP A 334 11.84 -11.58 -14.33
C ASP A 334 11.00 -10.65 -13.44
N PHE A 335 10.97 -10.97 -12.14
CA PHE A 335 10.37 -10.18 -11.08
C PHE A 335 11.44 -9.88 -10.04
N ARG A 336 11.40 -8.69 -9.43
CA ARG A 336 12.48 -8.23 -8.54
C ARG A 336 11.93 -7.58 -7.30
N MET A 337 12.75 -7.55 -6.26
CA MET A 337 12.48 -6.88 -5.01
C MET A 337 13.65 -5.95 -4.64
N LEU A 338 13.34 -4.76 -4.15
CA LEU A 338 14.28 -3.79 -3.59
C LEU A 338 13.83 -3.51 -2.15
N LEU A 339 14.70 -3.74 -1.17
CA LEU A 339 14.31 -3.62 0.25
C LEU A 339 15.24 -2.75 1.08
N CYS A 340 16.56 -2.98 1.02
CA CYS A 340 17.50 -2.51 2.05
C CYS A 340 17.07 -2.91 3.49
N ALA A 341 16.63 -4.17 3.65
CA ALA A 341 16.08 -4.65 4.91
C ALA A 341 17.18 -4.94 5.95
N ASP A 342 16.82 -4.82 7.23
CA ASP A 342 17.53 -5.38 8.38
C ASP A 342 16.84 -6.65 8.89
N VAL A 343 17.47 -7.34 9.84
CA VAL A 343 16.86 -8.48 10.54
C VAL A 343 16.00 -7.95 11.70
N THR A 344 14.77 -7.54 11.36
CA THR A 344 13.74 -7.04 12.27
C THR A 344 12.36 -7.63 11.97
N SER A 345 11.45 -7.60 12.94
CA SER A 345 10.05 -8.01 12.72
C SER A 345 9.32 -7.09 11.74
N GLU A 346 9.71 -5.81 11.68
CA GLU A 346 9.14 -4.83 10.78
C GLU A 346 9.58 -5.07 9.33
N ASP A 347 10.87 -5.26 9.09
CA ASP A 347 11.35 -5.60 7.76
C ASP A 347 10.85 -6.99 7.31
N PHE A 348 10.61 -7.91 8.26
CA PHE A 348 9.92 -9.15 7.93
C PHE A 348 8.49 -8.91 7.44
N GLN A 349 7.77 -7.93 7.98
CA GLN A 349 6.48 -7.51 7.44
C GLN A 349 6.61 -6.93 6.03
N VAL A 350 7.58 -6.03 5.80
CA VAL A 350 7.84 -5.44 4.47
C VAL A 350 8.18 -6.52 3.46
N ILE A 351 9.07 -7.46 3.78
CA ILE A 351 9.42 -8.60 2.91
C ILE A 351 8.18 -9.38 2.47
N ASN A 352 7.26 -9.66 3.39
CA ASN A 352 6.05 -10.42 3.10
C ASN A 352 5.02 -9.64 2.29
N HIS A 353 4.95 -8.31 2.51
CA HIS A 353 4.17 -7.40 1.70
C HIS A 353 4.67 -7.39 0.24
N GLU A 354 5.97 -7.16 0.04
CA GLU A 354 6.58 -7.13 -1.29
C GLU A 354 6.52 -8.50 -2.00
N MET A 355 6.71 -9.59 -1.27
CA MET A 355 6.54 -10.94 -1.83
C MET A 355 5.11 -11.17 -2.34
N GLY A 356 4.11 -10.55 -1.71
CA GLY A 356 2.73 -10.56 -2.17
C GLY A 356 2.58 -9.94 -3.55
N HIS A 357 3.22 -8.79 -3.79
CA HIS A 357 3.27 -8.17 -5.11
C HIS A 357 3.96 -9.05 -6.14
N VAL A 358 5.15 -9.59 -5.82
CA VAL A 358 5.90 -10.48 -6.72
C VAL A 358 5.08 -11.72 -7.11
N GLN A 359 4.39 -12.33 -6.14
CA GLN A 359 3.51 -13.46 -6.41
C GLN A 359 2.31 -13.06 -7.26
N TYR A 360 1.73 -11.87 -7.06
CA TYR A 360 0.66 -11.36 -7.92
C TYR A 360 1.13 -11.18 -9.37
N TYR A 361 2.31 -10.58 -9.55
CA TYR A 361 2.96 -10.43 -10.87
C TYR A 361 3.09 -11.78 -11.58
N ALA A 362 3.59 -12.78 -10.84
CA ALA A 362 3.77 -14.13 -11.36
C ALA A 362 2.43 -14.83 -11.72
N GLN A 363 1.34 -14.54 -11.00
CA GLN A 363 0.03 -15.14 -11.29
C GLN A 363 -0.59 -14.61 -12.58
N TYR A 364 -0.61 -13.29 -12.80
CA TYR A 364 -1.26 -12.69 -13.97
C TYR A 364 -0.34 -12.51 -15.18
N GLN A 365 0.92 -12.93 -15.14
CA GLN A 365 1.89 -12.69 -16.23
C GLN A 365 1.46 -13.20 -17.62
N HIS A 366 0.50 -14.12 -17.67
CA HIS A 366 -0.04 -14.69 -18.91
C HIS A 366 -1.19 -13.86 -19.50
N GLN A 367 -1.70 -12.87 -18.77
CA GLN A 367 -2.74 -11.97 -19.25
C GLN A 367 -2.19 -11.01 -20.31
N PRO A 368 -3.04 -10.46 -21.19
CA PRO A 368 -2.69 -9.30 -22.02
C PRO A 368 -2.04 -8.20 -21.18
N ALA A 369 -1.05 -7.50 -21.73
CA ALA A 369 -0.23 -6.53 -21.01
C ALA A 369 -1.04 -5.46 -20.24
N ILE A 370 -2.17 -5.02 -20.79
CA ILE A 370 -3.06 -4.03 -20.16
C ILE A 370 -3.80 -4.57 -18.92
N PHE A 371 -3.83 -5.89 -18.72
CA PHE A 371 -4.40 -6.56 -17.54
C PHE A 371 -3.34 -7.02 -16.53
N GLN A 372 -2.04 -6.83 -16.79
CA GLN A 372 -0.95 -7.26 -15.92
C GLN A 372 -0.71 -6.32 -14.73
N GLU A 373 -1.77 -6.03 -14.00
CA GLU A 373 -1.83 -5.24 -12.78
C GLU A 373 -2.82 -5.88 -11.80
N GLY A 374 -2.74 -5.52 -10.52
CA GLY A 374 -3.76 -5.89 -9.55
C GLY A 374 -5.15 -5.40 -9.97
N THR A 375 -6.20 -6.08 -9.50
CA THR A 375 -7.57 -5.79 -9.94
C THR A 375 -7.99 -4.33 -9.75
N ASN A 376 -7.55 -3.73 -8.65
CA ASN A 376 -7.42 -2.29 -8.46
C ASN A 376 -6.24 -2.02 -7.50
N PRO A 377 -5.86 -0.76 -7.25
CA PRO A 377 -4.77 -0.46 -6.33
C PRO A 377 -4.95 -1.05 -4.92
N ALA A 378 -6.16 -1.05 -4.37
CA ALA A 378 -6.42 -1.62 -3.03
C ALA A 378 -6.19 -3.14 -2.97
N PHE A 379 -6.58 -3.88 -4.03
CA PHE A 379 -6.31 -5.31 -4.14
C PHE A 379 -4.82 -5.60 -4.25
N GLN A 380 -4.09 -4.79 -5.01
CA GLN A 380 -2.63 -4.93 -5.15
C GLN A 380 -1.94 -4.88 -3.78
N GLU A 381 -2.33 -3.93 -2.94
CA GLU A 381 -1.81 -3.75 -1.57
C GLU A 381 -2.30 -4.81 -0.58
N ALA A 382 -3.50 -5.39 -0.78
CA ALA A 382 -4.15 -6.25 0.19
C ALA A 382 -3.59 -7.69 0.25
N ILE A 383 -3.04 -8.21 -0.85
CA ILE A 383 -2.63 -9.63 -0.92
C ILE A 383 -1.51 -9.94 0.06
N GLY A 384 -0.44 -9.13 0.03
CA GLY A 384 0.69 -9.30 0.94
C GLY A 384 0.27 -9.23 2.40
N GLY A 385 -0.60 -8.26 2.74
CA GLY A 385 -1.14 -8.11 4.09
C GLY A 385 -2.02 -9.28 4.53
N ALA A 386 -2.91 -9.77 3.65
CA ALA A 386 -3.77 -10.92 3.95
C ALA A 386 -2.97 -12.19 4.27
N VAL A 387 -1.89 -12.45 3.53
CA VAL A 387 -0.99 -13.58 3.79
C VAL A 387 -0.18 -13.34 5.07
N PHE A 388 0.27 -12.11 5.30
CA PHE A 388 1.02 -11.74 6.49
C PHE A 388 0.24 -11.96 7.80
N TYR A 389 -1.08 -11.74 7.80
CA TYR A 389 -1.93 -12.12 8.95
C TYR A 389 -1.80 -13.62 9.31
N GLY A 390 -1.60 -14.49 8.31
CA GLY A 390 -1.33 -15.91 8.51
C GLY A 390 0.08 -16.21 9.04
N ILE A 391 1.08 -15.48 8.56
CA ILE A 391 2.48 -15.60 8.97
C ILE A 391 2.66 -15.22 10.44
N MET A 392 1.96 -14.18 10.89
CA MET A 392 2.08 -13.66 12.25
C MET A 392 1.20 -14.39 13.27
N THR A 393 0.61 -15.52 12.88
CA THR A 393 -0.16 -16.32 13.83
C THR A 393 0.76 -16.97 14.87
N PRO A 394 0.28 -17.10 16.13
CA PRO A 394 1.07 -17.75 17.17
C PRO A 394 1.54 -19.16 16.76
N ASN A 395 0.66 -19.95 16.14
CA ASN A 395 0.97 -21.30 15.68
C ASN A 395 2.10 -21.33 14.64
N HIS A 396 2.09 -20.41 13.67
CA HIS A 396 3.14 -20.36 12.65
C HIS A 396 4.47 -19.88 13.23
N LEU A 397 4.46 -18.82 14.05
CA LEU A 397 5.64 -18.32 14.72
C LEU A 397 6.26 -19.37 15.65
N GLN A 398 5.44 -20.17 16.33
CA GLN A 398 5.90 -21.31 17.14
C GLN A 398 6.53 -22.40 16.26
N ARG A 399 5.94 -22.72 15.09
CA ARG A 399 6.52 -23.66 14.12
C ARG A 399 7.92 -23.23 13.65
N LEU A 400 8.12 -21.93 13.46
CA LEU A 400 9.43 -21.34 13.15
C LEU A 400 10.37 -21.26 14.37
N GLY A 401 9.87 -21.61 15.55
CA GLY A 401 10.54 -21.46 16.85
C GLY A 401 10.68 -20.02 17.32
N LEU A 402 10.11 -19.03 16.64
CA LEU A 402 10.32 -17.61 16.95
C LEU A 402 9.68 -17.18 18.26
N ILE A 403 8.67 -17.90 18.72
CA ILE A 403 8.03 -17.72 20.03
C ILE A 403 7.97 -19.06 20.76
N PRO A 404 7.88 -19.07 22.11
CA PRO A 404 7.68 -20.31 22.86
C PRO A 404 6.26 -20.87 22.64
N GLU A 405 5.98 -22.01 23.26
CA GLU A 405 4.64 -22.62 23.23
C GLU A 405 3.58 -21.69 23.80
N VAL A 406 2.44 -21.64 23.10
CA VAL A 406 1.36 -20.70 23.38
C VAL A 406 0.34 -21.41 24.26
N ASP A 407 0.29 -21.04 25.53
CA ASP A 407 -0.85 -21.34 26.40
C ASP A 407 -1.73 -20.09 26.58
N ASP A 408 -2.99 -20.29 26.95
CA ASP A 408 -3.96 -19.20 27.14
C ASP A 408 -3.57 -18.21 28.26
N SER A 409 -2.62 -18.57 29.14
CA SER A 409 -2.15 -17.75 30.25
C SER A 409 -0.90 -16.91 29.93
N SER A 410 -0.21 -17.23 28.84
CA SER A 410 1.08 -16.66 28.44
C SER A 410 1.03 -15.18 28.05
N GLY A 411 -0.14 -14.64 27.72
CA GLY A 411 -0.31 -13.28 27.22
C GLY A 411 0.19 -13.06 25.78
N ILE A 412 0.71 -14.10 25.11
CA ILE A 412 1.29 -14.04 23.77
C ILE A 412 0.29 -13.53 22.74
N ASP A 413 -0.94 -14.05 22.74
CA ASP A 413 -1.97 -13.61 21.80
C ASP A 413 -2.23 -12.10 21.91
N LEU A 414 -2.28 -11.59 23.15
CA LEU A 414 -2.47 -10.18 23.38
C LEU A 414 -1.28 -9.37 22.86
N ARG A 415 -0.05 -9.86 23.05
CA ARG A 415 1.17 -9.22 22.53
C ARG A 415 1.12 -9.13 21.01
N LEU A 416 0.88 -10.25 20.34
CA LEU A 416 0.85 -10.32 18.87
C LEU A 416 -0.30 -9.49 18.29
N LEU A 417 -1.49 -9.56 18.89
CA LEU A 417 -2.62 -8.71 18.51
C LEU A 417 -2.30 -7.23 18.67
N LEU A 418 -1.67 -6.83 19.78
CA LEU A 418 -1.30 -5.45 20.03
C LEU A 418 -0.18 -4.99 19.08
N GLU A 419 0.82 -5.82 18.82
CA GLU A 419 1.86 -5.54 17.81
C GLU A 419 1.20 -5.28 16.45
N GLN A 420 0.40 -6.22 15.93
CA GLN A 420 -0.33 -6.03 14.67
C GLN A 420 -1.21 -4.78 14.68
N ALA A 421 -1.90 -4.51 15.79
CA ALA A 421 -2.75 -3.33 15.93
C ALA A 421 -1.96 -2.03 15.88
N LEU A 422 -0.77 -1.96 16.48
CA LEU A 422 0.10 -0.78 16.47
C LEU A 422 0.68 -0.52 15.06
N TYR A 423 0.88 -1.55 14.24
CA TYR A 423 1.26 -1.39 12.84
C TYR A 423 0.07 -0.96 11.96
N LYS A 424 -1.08 -1.62 12.10
CA LYS A 424 -2.19 -1.51 11.13
C LYS A 424 -3.25 -0.47 11.46
N LEU A 425 -3.63 -0.33 12.73
CA LEU A 425 -4.75 0.55 13.10
C LEU A 425 -4.43 2.05 12.97
N PRO A 426 -3.21 2.55 13.30
CA PRO A 426 -2.84 3.95 13.06
C PRO A 426 -2.73 4.32 11.58
N GLN A 427 -2.43 3.35 10.71
CA GLN A 427 -2.36 3.57 9.27
C GLN A 427 -3.72 3.95 8.67
N ILE A 428 -4.84 3.41 9.19
CA ILE A 428 -6.19 3.69 8.70
C ILE A 428 -6.52 5.21 8.76
N PRO A 429 -6.52 5.88 9.93
CA PRO A 429 -6.78 7.31 10.00
C PRO A 429 -5.68 8.16 9.36
N PHE A 430 -4.42 7.69 9.36
CA PHE A 430 -3.33 8.39 8.64
C PHE A 430 -3.62 8.45 7.14
N ALA A 431 -3.94 7.30 6.53
CA ALA A 431 -4.24 7.19 5.11
C ALA A 431 -5.45 8.04 4.71
N LEU A 432 -6.49 8.01 5.54
CA LEU A 432 -7.69 8.82 5.31
C LEU A 432 -7.40 10.32 5.42
N ALA A 433 -6.64 10.75 6.44
CA ALA A 433 -6.27 12.15 6.60
C ALA A 433 -5.43 12.66 5.41
N LEU A 434 -4.44 11.87 4.98
CA LEU A 434 -3.57 12.22 3.85
C LEU A 434 -4.37 12.32 2.56
N GLU A 435 -5.20 11.32 2.22
CA GLU A 435 -5.88 11.38 0.94
C GLU A 435 -6.97 12.46 0.92
N LYS A 436 -7.69 12.67 2.03
CA LYS A 436 -8.64 13.80 2.11
C LYS A 436 -7.94 15.15 1.94
N TRP A 437 -6.73 15.29 2.46
CA TRP A 437 -5.90 16.47 2.23
C TRP A 437 -5.60 16.62 0.73
N ARG A 438 -5.09 15.58 0.08
CA ARG A 438 -4.77 15.61 -1.36
C ARG A 438 -5.97 15.89 -2.25
N TRP A 439 -7.11 15.24 -2.00
CA TRP A 439 -8.34 15.52 -2.75
C TRP A 439 -8.82 16.96 -2.57
N GLY A 440 -8.71 17.52 -1.36
CA GLY A 440 -9.00 18.94 -1.12
C GLY A 440 -8.06 19.87 -1.88
N VAL A 441 -6.76 19.55 -1.91
CA VAL A 441 -5.76 20.29 -2.71
C VAL A 441 -6.05 20.21 -4.20
N PHE A 442 -6.30 19.00 -4.73
CA PHE A 442 -6.57 18.78 -6.15
C PHE A 442 -7.84 19.48 -6.63
N ARG A 443 -8.91 19.46 -5.82
CA ARG A 443 -10.16 20.19 -6.11
C ARG A 443 -10.03 21.71 -5.97
N GLY A 444 -8.99 22.19 -5.28
CA GLY A 444 -8.83 23.60 -4.92
C GLY A 444 -9.66 24.03 -3.70
N ASP A 445 -10.23 23.08 -2.94
CA ASP A 445 -10.88 23.34 -1.66
C ASP A 445 -9.86 23.81 -0.58
N ILE A 446 -8.60 23.42 -0.75
CA ILE A 446 -7.47 23.82 0.08
C ILE A 446 -6.49 24.59 -0.79
N ALA A 447 -6.36 25.89 -0.54
CA ALA A 447 -5.41 26.76 -1.25
C ALA A 447 -3.97 26.54 -0.74
N PRO A 448 -2.92 26.84 -1.55
CA PRO A 448 -1.51 26.70 -1.15
C PRO A 448 -1.13 27.36 0.18
N GLU A 449 -1.78 28.46 0.52
CA GLU A 449 -1.64 29.23 1.75
C GLU A 449 -2.31 28.60 2.98
N ASP A 450 -3.10 27.54 2.81
CA ASP A 450 -3.73 26.77 3.90
C ASP A 450 -3.26 25.29 3.91
N TYR A 451 -2.27 24.92 3.07
CA TYR A 451 -1.81 23.54 2.95
C TYR A 451 -1.40 22.94 4.29
N ASN A 452 -0.62 23.65 5.10
CA ASN A 452 -0.05 23.06 6.31
C ASN A 452 -1.06 22.99 7.45
N LYS A 453 -1.87 24.03 7.63
CA LYS A 453 -3.00 24.08 8.56
C LYS A 453 -4.04 23.01 8.25
N ALA A 454 -4.43 22.84 6.99
CA ALA A 454 -5.40 21.82 6.61
C ALA A 454 -4.84 20.41 6.87
N TRP A 455 -3.55 20.19 6.62
CA TRP A 455 -2.87 18.93 6.95
C TRP A 455 -2.96 18.62 8.44
N TRP A 456 -2.52 19.55 9.30
CA TRP A 456 -2.56 19.33 10.75
C TRP A 456 -3.97 19.21 11.31
N PHE A 457 -4.94 19.97 10.77
CA PHE A 457 -6.35 19.81 11.12
C PHE A 457 -6.86 18.40 10.80
N LEU A 458 -6.54 17.85 9.62
CA LEU A 458 -6.97 16.50 9.23
C LEU A 458 -6.25 15.42 10.05
N ARG A 459 -4.96 15.58 10.32
CA ARG A 459 -4.19 14.68 11.21
C ARG A 459 -4.79 14.65 12.61
N GLU A 460 -5.12 15.80 13.18
CA GLU A 460 -5.75 15.86 14.49
C GLU A 460 -7.17 15.29 14.45
N LYS A 461 -8.00 15.66 13.48
CA LYS A 461 -9.39 15.19 13.36
C LYS A 461 -9.53 13.68 13.27
N TYR A 462 -8.72 13.02 12.44
CA TYR A 462 -8.86 11.57 12.19
C TYR A 462 -7.91 10.73 13.05
N GLN A 463 -6.70 11.21 13.32
CA GLN A 463 -5.67 10.43 14.00
C GLN A 463 -5.46 10.88 15.46
N GLY A 464 -5.92 12.06 15.86
CA GLY A 464 -5.63 12.56 17.21
C GLY A 464 -4.14 12.75 17.43
N VAL A 465 -3.46 13.26 16.41
CA VAL A 465 -2.02 13.53 16.42
C VAL A 465 -1.81 15.00 16.10
N LYS A 466 -0.89 15.63 16.84
CA LYS A 466 -0.57 17.05 16.73
C LYS A 466 0.93 17.25 16.45
N PRO A 467 1.33 18.39 15.87
CA PRO A 467 2.75 18.69 15.74
C PRO A 467 3.34 18.96 17.15
N PRO A 468 4.59 18.55 17.42
CA PRO A 468 5.25 18.79 18.71
C PRO A 468 5.63 20.26 18.93
N VAL A 469 5.78 21.01 17.84
CA VAL A 469 6.06 22.46 17.83
C VAL A 469 5.07 23.18 16.93
N PRO A 470 4.75 24.46 17.18
CA PRO A 470 3.89 25.23 16.28
C PRO A 470 4.40 25.20 14.84
N ARG A 471 3.50 24.94 13.88
CA ARG A 471 3.79 24.92 12.45
C ARG A 471 2.95 25.96 11.75
N SER A 472 3.61 26.99 11.23
CA SER A 472 2.98 28.02 10.40
C SER A 472 2.86 27.54 8.94
N GLU A 473 2.35 28.41 8.06
CA GLU A 473 2.28 28.17 6.62
C GLU A 473 3.61 28.40 5.89
N GLU A 474 4.68 28.81 6.60
CA GLU A 474 6.04 28.79 6.03
C GLU A 474 6.53 27.36 5.78
N PHE A 475 5.99 26.38 6.51
CA PHE A 475 6.33 24.98 6.37
C PHE A 475 5.40 24.25 5.41
N PHE A 476 5.87 23.11 4.91
CA PHE A 476 5.08 22.19 4.11
C PHE A 476 5.28 20.75 4.59
N ASP A 477 4.73 20.46 5.77
CA ASP A 477 4.89 19.18 6.46
C ASP A 477 4.33 17.96 5.70
N PRO A 478 3.29 18.07 4.83
CA PRO A 478 2.87 16.95 3.99
C PRO A 478 3.99 16.36 3.13
N ALA A 479 4.91 17.20 2.62
CA ALA A 479 6.05 16.72 1.85
C ALA A 479 7.06 15.91 2.68
N ALA A 480 6.94 15.85 3.99
CA ALA A 480 7.77 14.92 4.74
C ALA A 480 7.40 13.45 4.46
N VAL A 481 6.22 13.17 3.88
CA VAL A 481 5.75 11.82 3.54
C VAL A 481 6.17 11.41 2.12
N PHE A 482 6.77 10.23 1.97
CA PHE A 482 7.28 9.71 0.69
C PHE A 482 6.25 9.80 -0.44
N HIS A 483 5.05 9.27 -0.22
CA HIS A 483 3.98 9.19 -1.22
C HIS A 483 3.48 10.55 -1.72
N VAL A 484 3.72 11.63 -0.96
CA VAL A 484 3.42 13.00 -1.41
C VAL A 484 4.43 13.45 -2.46
N ASN A 485 5.73 13.19 -2.27
CA ASN A 485 6.78 13.56 -3.24
C ASN A 485 6.88 12.59 -4.42
N ASP A 486 6.65 11.30 -4.18
CA ASP A 486 6.64 10.30 -5.25
C ASP A 486 5.30 10.28 -6.03
N ASN A 487 4.31 11.03 -5.55
CA ASN A 487 2.99 11.18 -6.14
C ASN A 487 2.22 9.87 -6.29
N VAL A 488 2.32 8.98 -5.30
CA VAL A 488 1.60 7.70 -5.25
C VAL A 488 0.30 7.88 -4.45
N PRO A 489 -0.88 7.50 -4.98
CA PRO A 489 -2.14 7.56 -4.23
C PRO A 489 -2.07 6.73 -2.93
N TYR A 490 -2.53 7.27 -1.81
CA TYR A 490 -2.39 6.59 -0.51
C TYR A 490 -3.69 5.91 -0.04
N ILE A 491 -4.81 6.20 -0.69
CA ILE A 491 -6.12 5.61 -0.35
C ILE A 491 -6.18 4.09 -0.56
N SER A 492 -5.31 3.55 -1.41
CA SER A 492 -5.14 2.10 -1.58
C SER A 492 -4.82 1.42 -0.25
N TYR A 493 -3.96 2.00 0.60
CA TYR A 493 -3.61 1.47 1.92
C TYR A 493 -4.80 1.47 2.90
N PHE A 494 -5.70 2.45 2.80
CA PHE A 494 -6.93 2.47 3.61
C PHE A 494 -7.84 1.29 3.26
N PHE A 495 -8.16 1.15 1.97
CA PHE A 495 -9.06 0.08 1.50
C PHE A 495 -8.41 -1.30 1.62
N SER A 496 -7.10 -1.40 1.40
CA SER A 496 -6.36 -2.63 1.57
C SER A 496 -6.44 -3.12 3.01
N THR A 497 -6.25 -2.26 4.01
CA THR A 497 -6.32 -2.67 5.42
C THR A 497 -7.64 -3.37 5.78
N ILE A 498 -8.74 -2.99 5.15
CA ILE A 498 -10.04 -3.66 5.29
C ILE A 498 -10.06 -4.99 4.52
N LEU A 499 -9.65 -4.97 3.24
CA LEU A 499 -9.61 -6.15 2.37
C LEU A 499 -8.67 -7.25 2.88
N GLU A 500 -7.52 -6.88 3.44
CA GLU A 500 -6.51 -7.80 4.00
C GLU A 500 -7.16 -8.81 4.94
N VAL A 501 -7.94 -8.31 5.92
CA VAL A 501 -8.56 -9.17 6.93
C VAL A 501 -9.77 -9.91 6.37
N GLN A 502 -10.49 -9.32 5.41
CA GLN A 502 -11.61 -9.96 4.74
C GLN A 502 -11.15 -11.15 3.87
N ILE A 503 -10.05 -10.98 3.14
CA ILE A 503 -9.39 -12.05 2.38
C ILE A 503 -8.83 -13.09 3.34
N PHE A 504 -8.16 -12.67 4.42
CA PHE A 504 -7.62 -13.57 5.43
C PHE A 504 -8.70 -14.45 6.08
N GLU A 505 -9.86 -13.89 6.45
CA GLU A 505 -11.00 -14.66 6.98
C GLU A 505 -11.45 -15.75 5.99
N SER A 506 -11.48 -15.45 4.68
CA SER A 506 -11.83 -16.45 3.68
C SER A 506 -10.76 -17.55 3.54
N LEU A 507 -9.47 -17.18 3.50
CA LEU A 507 -8.37 -18.14 3.48
C LEU A 507 -8.43 -19.07 4.69
N CYS A 508 -8.75 -18.51 5.86
CA CYS A 508 -8.95 -19.23 7.10
C CYS A 508 -10.09 -20.23 7.03
N ASN A 509 -11.26 -19.83 6.53
CA ASN A 509 -12.38 -20.73 6.30
C ASN A 509 -12.00 -21.87 5.35
N GLY A 510 -11.15 -21.58 4.35
CA GLY A 510 -10.60 -22.55 3.42
C GLY A 510 -9.70 -23.63 4.04
N THR A 511 -9.20 -23.44 5.27
CA THR A 511 -8.38 -24.47 5.96
C THR A 511 -9.23 -25.64 6.50
N PHE A 512 -10.55 -25.47 6.59
CA PHE A 512 -11.48 -26.46 7.15
C PHE A 512 -12.24 -27.28 6.09
N THR A 513 -11.90 -27.16 4.81
CA THR A 513 -12.57 -27.91 3.73
C THR A 513 -12.37 -29.42 3.93
N GLY A 514 -13.46 -30.17 4.15
CA GLY A 514 -13.44 -31.62 4.40
C GLY A 514 -13.93 -32.06 5.78
N TYR A 515 -14.20 -31.12 6.69
CA TYR A 515 -14.88 -31.40 7.97
C TYR A 515 -16.40 -31.17 7.83
N GLU A 516 -17.23 -32.06 8.41
CA GLU A 516 -18.68 -31.85 8.52
C GLU A 516 -18.97 -30.63 9.40
N MET A 517 -19.06 -29.46 8.78
CA MET A 517 -19.30 -28.20 9.50
C MET A 517 -20.79 -28.04 9.82
N ASN A 518 -21.26 -28.70 10.90
CA ASN A 518 -22.54 -28.38 11.52
C ASN A 518 -22.45 -27.25 12.58
N LYS A 519 -21.28 -26.64 12.78
CA LYS A 519 -21.09 -25.50 13.69
C LYS A 519 -20.02 -24.54 13.16
N THR A 520 -20.21 -23.25 13.43
CA THR A 520 -19.24 -22.15 13.34
C THR A 520 -17.80 -22.59 13.58
N VAL A 521 -16.86 -22.11 12.74
CA VAL A 521 -15.42 -22.30 12.91
C VAL A 521 -15.03 -22.04 14.39
N PRO A 522 -14.52 -23.03 15.12
CA PRO A 522 -14.30 -22.91 16.57
C PRO A 522 -13.00 -22.16 16.94
N ILE A 523 -12.23 -21.66 15.97
CA ILE A 523 -10.94 -20.99 16.18
C ILE A 523 -11.11 -19.48 15.99
N GLN A 524 -10.58 -18.69 16.93
CA GLN A 524 -10.56 -17.23 16.82
C GLN A 524 -9.67 -16.81 15.64
N LEU A 525 -10.09 -15.83 14.84
CA LEU A 525 -9.44 -15.50 13.56
C LEU A 525 -7.92 -15.23 13.69
N HIS A 526 -7.46 -14.61 14.77
CA HIS A 526 -6.02 -14.35 15.00
C HIS A 526 -5.18 -15.60 15.33
N ARG A 527 -5.80 -16.75 15.59
CA ARG A 527 -5.13 -18.05 15.77
C ARG A 527 -5.19 -18.94 14.53
N CYS A 528 -5.86 -18.50 13.47
CA CYS A 528 -5.99 -19.27 12.24
C CYS A 528 -4.64 -19.38 11.51
N ASP A 529 -4.12 -20.59 11.36
CA ASP A 529 -2.92 -20.83 10.56
C ASP A 529 -3.30 -21.35 9.17
N ILE A 530 -2.97 -20.57 8.14
CA ILE A 530 -3.25 -20.91 6.74
C ILE A 530 -2.09 -21.67 6.08
N TYR A 531 -0.94 -21.83 6.75
CA TYR A 531 0.24 -22.51 6.20
C TYR A 531 -0.10 -23.93 5.73
N GLY A 532 0.31 -24.28 4.51
CA GLY A 532 0.02 -25.58 3.89
C GLY A 532 -1.39 -25.73 3.30
N SER A 533 -2.27 -24.73 3.43
CA SER A 533 -3.64 -24.77 2.93
C SER A 533 -3.74 -24.45 1.43
N LYS A 534 -3.28 -25.40 0.59
CA LYS A 534 -3.27 -25.24 -0.87
C LYS A 534 -4.67 -25.07 -1.48
N GLU A 535 -5.63 -25.84 -1.00
CA GLU A 535 -7.03 -25.76 -1.45
C GLU A 535 -7.71 -24.48 -0.94
N GLY A 536 -7.45 -24.07 0.31
CA GLY A 536 -7.95 -22.81 0.85
C GLY A 536 -7.45 -21.59 0.07
N ALA A 537 -6.18 -21.62 -0.34
CA ALA A 537 -5.57 -20.57 -1.16
C ALA A 537 -5.86 -20.69 -2.67
N LYS A 538 -6.55 -21.74 -3.14
CA LYS A 538 -6.83 -21.93 -4.58
C LYS A 538 -7.63 -20.77 -5.15
N LYS A 539 -8.65 -20.30 -4.42
CA LYS A 539 -9.48 -19.16 -4.83
C LYS A 539 -8.67 -17.88 -4.97
N LEU A 540 -7.73 -17.64 -4.04
CA LEU A 540 -6.81 -16.51 -4.08
C LEU A 540 -5.96 -16.55 -5.34
N ARG A 541 -5.30 -17.68 -5.63
CA ARG A 541 -4.48 -17.84 -6.84
C ARG A 541 -5.28 -17.66 -8.12
N SER A 542 -6.49 -18.24 -8.17
CA SER A 542 -7.40 -18.09 -9.32
C SER A 542 -7.82 -16.64 -9.54
N MET A 543 -8.18 -15.91 -8.49
CA MET A 543 -8.49 -14.49 -8.60
C MET A 543 -7.26 -13.69 -9.06
N MET A 544 -6.11 -13.91 -8.43
CA MET A 544 -4.87 -13.20 -8.78
C MET A 544 -4.46 -13.43 -10.23
N SER A 545 -4.75 -14.62 -10.79
CA SER A 545 -4.43 -14.95 -12.18
C SER A 545 -5.17 -14.09 -13.22
N LEU A 546 -6.27 -13.43 -12.84
CA LEU A 546 -7.07 -12.58 -13.72
C LEU A 546 -6.56 -11.14 -13.80
N GLY A 547 -5.72 -10.69 -12.86
CA GLY A 547 -5.20 -9.33 -12.82
C GLY A 547 -6.32 -8.28 -12.90
N ARG A 548 -6.18 -7.31 -13.81
CA ARG A 548 -7.13 -6.20 -14.02
C ARG A 548 -8.26 -6.51 -15.03
N ARG A 549 -8.34 -7.75 -15.50
CA ARG A 549 -9.33 -8.22 -16.48
C ARG A 549 -10.76 -8.09 -15.96
N ILE A 550 -10.99 -8.46 -14.70
CA ILE A 550 -12.31 -8.44 -14.06
C ILE A 550 -12.48 -7.22 -13.15
N HIS A 551 -13.73 -6.90 -12.81
CA HIS A 551 -14.02 -5.86 -11.83
C HIS A 551 -13.71 -6.35 -10.40
N TRP A 552 -13.32 -5.44 -9.50
CA TRP A 552 -12.88 -5.80 -8.15
C TRP A 552 -13.96 -6.48 -7.31
N THR A 553 -15.24 -6.18 -7.52
CA THR A 553 -16.35 -6.85 -6.82
C THR A 553 -16.47 -8.32 -7.22
N GLU A 554 -16.17 -8.66 -8.47
CA GLU A 554 -16.12 -10.05 -8.94
C GLU A 554 -14.90 -10.77 -8.34
N ALA A 555 -13.74 -10.12 -8.33
CA ALA A 555 -12.54 -10.65 -7.69
C ALA A 555 -12.77 -10.92 -6.19
N LEU A 556 -13.41 -9.98 -5.49
CA LEU A 556 -13.77 -10.14 -4.09
C LEU A 556 -14.71 -11.33 -3.88
N LYS A 557 -15.72 -11.49 -4.75
CA LYS A 557 -16.67 -12.60 -4.69
C LYS A 557 -16.01 -13.94 -4.94
N MET A 558 -15.06 -14.02 -5.86
CA MET A 558 -14.30 -15.25 -6.11
C MET A 558 -13.52 -15.71 -4.88
N VAL A 559 -12.93 -14.77 -4.14
CA VAL A 559 -12.10 -15.09 -2.96
C VAL A 559 -12.94 -15.28 -1.71
N THR A 560 -13.89 -14.39 -1.44
CA THR A 560 -14.58 -14.28 -0.15
C THR A 560 -16.05 -14.71 -0.20
N GLY A 561 -16.65 -14.73 -1.39
CA GLY A 561 -18.10 -14.89 -1.56
C GLY A 561 -18.91 -13.60 -1.36
N GLU A 562 -18.27 -12.51 -0.92
CA GLU A 562 -18.88 -11.19 -0.71
C GLU A 562 -18.54 -10.25 -1.88
N THR A 563 -19.36 -9.22 -2.12
CA THR A 563 -19.19 -8.22 -3.19
C THR A 563 -18.81 -6.84 -2.69
N ASP A 564 -18.78 -6.64 -1.37
CA ASP A 564 -18.64 -5.34 -0.72
C ASP A 564 -17.52 -5.37 0.32
N TYR A 565 -16.90 -4.21 0.55
CA TYR A 565 -15.98 -4.02 1.66
C TYR A 565 -16.70 -4.24 3.00
N SER A 566 -16.06 -4.98 3.90
CA SER A 566 -16.62 -5.33 5.21
C SER A 566 -15.60 -5.13 6.33
N THR A 567 -15.93 -4.32 7.34
CA THR A 567 -15.10 -4.13 8.53
C THR A 567 -15.27 -5.25 9.57
N ARG A 568 -16.28 -6.12 9.39
CA ARG A 568 -16.60 -7.23 10.29
C ARG A 568 -15.40 -8.14 10.56
N PRO A 569 -14.62 -8.60 9.56
CA PRO A 569 -13.45 -9.45 9.79
C PRO A 569 -12.37 -8.75 10.64
N LEU A 570 -12.08 -7.47 10.37
CA LEU A 570 -11.13 -6.66 11.14
C LEU A 570 -11.56 -6.53 12.61
N LEU A 571 -12.82 -6.16 12.84
CA LEU A 571 -13.37 -6.05 14.20
C LEU A 571 -13.39 -7.39 14.93
N ASN A 572 -13.62 -8.49 14.22
CA ASN A 572 -13.57 -9.84 14.77
C ASN A 572 -12.15 -10.26 15.16
N TYR A 573 -11.16 -9.98 14.31
CA TYR A 573 -9.75 -10.26 14.56
C TYR A 573 -9.27 -9.58 15.85
N TYR A 574 -9.51 -8.27 15.98
CA TYR A 574 -9.07 -7.45 17.12
C TYR A 574 -10.01 -7.47 18.33
N ARG A 575 -11.09 -8.25 18.32
CA ARG A 575 -12.07 -8.30 19.43
C ARG A 575 -11.45 -8.57 20.81
N PRO A 576 -10.50 -9.53 20.98
CA PRO A 576 -9.87 -9.75 22.28
C PRO A 576 -9.05 -8.55 22.74
N LEU A 577 -8.31 -7.92 21.82
CA LEU A 577 -7.55 -6.71 22.09
C LEU A 577 -8.47 -5.56 22.51
N TYR A 578 -9.58 -5.35 21.81
CA TYR A 578 -10.55 -4.32 22.17
C TYR A 578 -11.07 -4.48 23.59
N LYS A 579 -11.42 -5.72 24.00
CA LYS A 579 -11.81 -6.02 25.39
C LYS A 579 -10.70 -5.72 26.39
N TRP A 580 -9.43 -5.92 26.03
CA TRP A 580 -8.31 -5.54 26.87
C TRP A 580 -8.14 -4.02 26.97
N LEU A 581 -8.21 -3.30 25.85
CA LEU A 581 -8.12 -1.84 25.80
C LEU A 581 -9.19 -1.18 26.69
N ILE A 582 -10.45 -1.63 26.58
CA ILE A 582 -11.54 -1.12 27.42
C ILE A 582 -11.29 -1.39 28.91
N ARG A 583 -10.73 -2.56 29.27
CA ARG A 583 -10.36 -2.85 30.67
C ARG A 583 -9.27 -1.91 31.18
N GLU A 584 -8.23 -1.63 30.39
CA GLU A 584 -7.19 -0.66 30.75
C GLU A 584 -7.78 0.75 30.92
N ILE A 585 -8.65 1.18 30.00
CA ILE A 585 -9.35 2.47 30.06
C ILE A 585 -10.15 2.61 31.35
N VAL A 586 -10.95 1.61 31.71
CA VAL A 586 -11.74 1.63 32.96
C VAL A 586 -10.85 1.57 34.19
N LYS A 587 -9.84 0.68 34.19
CA LYS A 587 -8.94 0.46 35.33
C LYS A 587 -8.17 1.72 35.71
N TYR A 588 -7.65 2.45 34.72
CA TYR A 588 -6.84 3.64 34.95
C TYR A 588 -7.61 4.95 34.75
N ARG A 589 -8.92 4.90 34.49
CA ARG A 589 -9.78 6.07 34.20
C ARG A 589 -9.20 6.94 33.08
N ILE A 590 -8.76 6.30 32.01
CA ILE A 590 -8.08 6.96 30.89
C ILE A 590 -9.10 7.82 30.13
N PRO A 591 -8.84 9.12 29.89
CA PRO A 591 -9.66 9.93 29.01
C PRO A 591 -9.63 9.38 27.58
N VAL A 592 -10.81 9.27 26.96
CA VAL A 592 -10.99 8.70 25.62
C VAL A 592 -11.33 9.82 24.63
N GLY A 593 -10.68 9.82 23.47
CA GLY A 593 -10.73 10.93 22.52
C GLY A 593 -9.68 12.00 22.86
N TRP A 594 -9.62 13.05 22.06
CA TRP A 594 -8.65 14.14 22.15
C TRP A 594 -9.34 15.46 21.85
#